data_AF-A0A4R6DPK1-F1
#
_entry.id   AF-A0A4R6DPK1-F1
#
_cell.length_a   1.000
_cell.length_b   1.000
_cell.length_c   1.000
_cell.angle_alpha   90.00
_cell.angle_beta   90.00
_cell.angle_gamma   90.00
#
_symmetry.space_group_name_H-M   'P 1'
#
loop_
_entity.id
_entity.type
_entity.pdbx_description
1 polymer ?
#
loop_
_entity_poly.entity_id
_entity_poly.type
_entity_poly.pdbx_seq_one_letter_code
_entity_poly.pdbx_strand_id
1 'polypeptide(L)' 'MLDHLDEIALTSVVVDRVIALRFELGIKLPDAIIGASALVEGLPLMTRNIDDFRRIPGLQLVDPFAA' A
#
# COMPACT_ATOMS: atom_id res chain seq x y z
N MET A 1 1.30 -3.98 -22.49
CA MET A 1 0.99 -2.86 -21.58
C MET A 1 1.16 -3.21 -20.11
N LEU A 2 0.72 -4.38 -19.61
CA LEU A 2 0.95 -4.82 -18.22
C LEU A 2 2.23 -5.65 -18.03
N ASP A 3 2.73 -6.25 -19.11
CA ASP A 3 3.97 -7.01 -19.24
C ASP A 3 5.26 -6.19 -19.02
N HIS A 4 5.14 -4.86 -18.92
CA HIS A 4 6.25 -3.95 -18.60
C HIS A 4 6.27 -3.53 -17.13
N LEU A 5 5.40 -4.11 -16.30
CA LEU A 5 5.31 -3.81 -14.87
C LEU A 5 5.77 -5.03 -14.08
N ASP A 6 6.51 -4.76 -13.00
CA ASP A 6 6.86 -5.79 -12.04
C ASP A 6 5.65 -6.12 -11.16
N GLU A 7 5.36 -7.41 -11.01
CA GLU A 7 4.31 -7.91 -10.12
C GLU A 7 4.89 -8.16 -8.72
N ILE A 8 4.20 -7.64 -7.70
CA ILE A 8 4.55 -7.88 -6.30
C ILE A 8 3.64 -9.00 -5.76
N ALA A 9 4.27 -10.10 -5.34
CA ALA A 9 3.57 -11.24 -4.77
C ALA A 9 3.14 -10.99 -3.32
N LEU A 10 2.02 -11.59 -2.90
CA LEU A 10 1.59 -11.61 -1.51
C LEU A 10 2.37 -12.64 -0.71
N THR A 11 3.62 -12.29 -0.37
CA THR A 11 4.47 -13.10 0.50
C THR A 11 3.92 -13.14 1.93
N SER A 12 4.40 -14.08 2.76
CA SER A 12 4.02 -14.14 4.17
C SER A 12 4.33 -12.82 4.91
N VAL A 13 5.43 -12.15 4.57
CA VAL A 13 5.82 -10.86 5.16
C VAL A 13 4.79 -9.78 4.83
N VAL A 14 4.30 -9.74 3.58
CA VAL A 14 3.23 -8.83 3.18
C VAL A 14 1.93 -9.17 3.93
N VAL A 15 1.56 -10.45 4.00
CA VAL A 15 0.35 -10.90 4.72
C VAL A 15 0.40 -10.52 6.20
N ASP A 16 1.52 -10.73 6.88
CA ASP A 16 1.69 -10.35 8.28
C ASP A 16 1.54 -8.84 8.46
N ARG A 17 2.10 -8.06 7.53
CA ARG A 17 1.94 -6.60 7.53
C ARG A 17 0.48 -6.19 7.28
N VAL A 18 -0.25 -6.86 6.38
CA VAL A 18 -1.68 -6.63 6.17
C VAL A 18 -2.47 -6.85 7.45
N ILE A 19 -2.20 -7.95 8.16
CA ILE A 19 -2.86 -8.26 9.43
C ILE A 19 -2.61 -7.16 10.46
N ALA A 20 -1.35 -6.73 10.62
CA ALA A 20 -0.99 -5.65 11.54
C ALA A 20 -1.72 -4.34 11.21
N LEU A 21 -1.69 -3.89 9.95
CA LEU A 21 -2.37 -2.65 9.54
C LEU A 21 -3.88 -2.70 9.79
N ARG A 22 -4.51 -3.84 9.52
CA ARG A 22 -5.95 -4.00 9.77
C ARG A 22 -6.28 -3.98 11.25
N PHE A 23 -5.44 -4.59 12.07
CA PHE A 23 -5.61 -4.59 13.53
C PHE A 23 -5.43 -3.18 14.12
N GLU A 24 -4.41 -2.45 13.70
CA GLU A 24 -4.06 -1.13 14.25
C GLU A 24 -4.97 -0.01 13.74
N LEU A 25 -5.38 -0.05 12.47
CA LEU A 25 -6.04 1.09 11.81
C LEU A 25 -7.49 0.82 11.42
N GLY A 26 -7.94 -0.44 11.42
CA GLY A 26 -9.27 -0.81 10.94
C GLY A 26 -9.48 -0.52 9.44
N ILE A 27 -8.40 -0.46 8.66
CA ILE A 27 -8.46 -0.20 7.22
C ILE A 27 -9.05 -1.41 6.45
N LYS A 28 -9.68 -1.16 5.31
CA LYS A 28 -10.28 -2.21 4.47
C LYS A 28 -9.21 -3.14 3.92
N LEU A 29 -9.57 -4.41 3.71
CA LEU A 29 -8.63 -5.43 3.24
C LEU A 29 -7.90 -5.07 1.94
N PRO A 30 -8.56 -4.56 0.88
CA PRO A 30 -7.86 -4.21 -0.36
C PRO A 30 -6.80 -3.11 -0.17
N ASP A 31 -7.14 -2.06 0.58
CA ASP A 31 -6.22 -0.94 0.85
C ASP A 31 -5.07 -1.39 1.77
N ALA A 32 -5.37 -2.27 2.74
CA ALA A 32 -4.35 -2.89 3.58
C ALA A 32 -3.33 -3.67 2.76
N ILE A 33 -3.79 -4.45 1.77
CA ILE A 33 -2.92 -5.22 0.87
C ILE A 33 -2.00 -4.30 0.08
N ILE A 34 -2.54 -3.25 -0.53
CA ILE A 34 -1.77 -2.31 -1.35
C ILE A 34 -0.75 -1.56 -0.48
N GLY A 35 -1.19 -0.99 0.65
CA GLY A 35 -0.33 -0.22 1.55
C GLY A 35 0.74 -1.08 2.23
N ALA A 36 0.41 -2.32 2.63
CA ALA A 36 1.37 -3.26 3.18
C ALA A 36 2.44 -3.65 2.16
N SER A 37 2.04 -3.93 0.91
CA SER A 37 2.98 -4.29 -0.16
C SER A 37 3.97 -3.15 -0.42
N ALA A 38 3.47 -1.93 -0.57
CA ALA A 38 4.31 -0.75 -0.77
C ALA A 38 5.26 -0.50 0.42
N LEU A 39 4.80 -0.67 1.66
CA LEU A 39 5.63 -0.55 2.85
C LEU A 39 6.73 -1.61 2.94
N VAL A 40 6.41 -2.87 2.61
CA VAL A 40 7.37 -3.98 2.69
C VAL A 40 8.45 -3.83 1.61
N GLU A 41 8.07 -3.43 0.40
CA GLU A 41 9.01 -3.17 -0.70
C GLU A 41 9.72 -1.81 -0.59
N GLY A 42 9.31 -0.95 0.35
CA GLY A 42 9.88 0.38 0.53
C GLY A 42 9.60 1.33 -0.65
N LEU A 43 8.49 1.12 -1.35
CA LEU A 43 8.11 1.88 -2.54
C LEU A 43 7.05 2.94 -2.21
N PRO A 44 7.06 4.10 -2.91
CA PRO A 44 5.98 5.06 -2.81
C PRO A 44 4.70 4.50 -3.45
N LEU A 45 3.56 4.77 -2.82
CA LEU A 45 2.25 4.45 -3.37
C LEU A 45 1.70 5.64 -4.15
N MET A 46 1.61 5.45 -5.47
CA MET A 46 0.95 6.39 -6.37
C MET A 46 -0.56 6.19 -6.33
N THR A 47 -1.33 7.19 -5.90
CA THR A 47 -2.78 7.07 -5.75
C THR A 47 -3.47 8.43 -5.80
N ARG A 48 -4.72 8.43 -6.29
CA ARG A 48 -5.62 9.60 -6.16
C ARG A 48 -6.40 9.60 -4.85
N ASN A 49 -6.43 8.48 -4.14
CA ASN A 49 -7.23 8.30 -2.93
C ASN A 49 -6.38 8.49 -1.68
N ILE A 50 -5.68 9.62 -1.60
CA ILE A 50 -4.67 9.91 -0.58
C ILE A 50 -5.24 9.75 0.84
N ASP A 51 -6.48 10.16 1.06
CA ASP A 51 -7.12 10.14 2.38
C ASP A 51 -7.31 8.73 2.98
N ASP A 52 -7.46 7.71 2.13
CA ASP A 52 -7.61 6.32 2.59
C ASP A 52 -6.25 5.74 3.03
N PHE A 53 -5.16 6.19 2.41
CA PHE A 53 -3.81 5.67 2.68
C PHE A 53 -3.00 6.53 3.66
N ARG A 54 -3.35 7.80 3.88
CA ARG A 54 -2.60 8.71 4.79
C ARG A 54 -2.53 8.23 6.23
N ARG A 55 -3.43 7.32 6.62
CA ARG A 55 -3.49 6.74 7.96
C ARG A 55 -2.40 5.68 8.19
N ILE A 56 -1.74 5.20 7.14
CA ILE A 56 -0.71 4.16 7.19
C ILE A 56 0.64 4.82 7.51
N PRO A 57 1.23 4.59 8.70
CA PRO A 57 2.49 5.21 9.08
C PRO A 57 3.65 4.76 8.20
N GLY A 58 4.49 5.71 7.78
CA GLY A 58 5.69 5.44 6.97
C GLY A 58 5.42 5.19 5.48
N LEU A 59 4.16 5.15 5.04
CA LEU A 59 3.84 4.98 3.63
C LEU A 59 4.00 6.32 2.90
N GLN A 60 4.89 6.35 1.91
CA GLN A 60 5.06 7.53 1.04
C GLN A 60 3.94 7.57 0.00
N LEU A 61 3.26 8.70 -0.11
CA LEU A 61 2.14 8.88 -1.04
C LEU A 61 2.50 9.89 -2.12
N VAL A 62 2.16 9.55 -3.35
CA VAL A 62 2.34 10.41 -4.52
C VAL A 62 1.00 10.54 -5.23
N ASP A 63 0.47 11.76 -5.31
CA ASP A 63 -0.66 12.04 -6.18
C ASP A 63 -0.13 12.43 -7.57
N PRO A 64 -0.39 11.64 -8.63
CA PRO A 64 0.02 11.97 -9.99
C PRO A 64 -0.45 13.32 -10.52
N PHE A 65 -1.53 13.84 -9.93
CA PHE A 65 -2.25 15.01 -10.42
C PHE A 65 -2.19 16.18 -9.45
N ALA A 66 -1.45 16.05 -8.35
CA ALA A 66 -1.12 17.19 -7.51
C ALA A 66 -0.23 18.15 -8.31
N ALA A 67 -0.65 19.43 -8.38
CA ALA A 67 0.03 20.50 -9.10
C ALA A 67 1.34 20.94 -8.41
#